data_AF-A0A736W9D7-F1
#
_entry.id   AF-A0A736W9D7-F1
#
_cell.length_a   1.000
_cell.length_b   1.000
_cell.length_c   1.000
_cell.angle_alpha   90.00
_cell.angle_beta   90.00
_cell.angle_gamma   90.00
#
_symmetry.space_group_name_H-M   'P 1'
#
loop_
_entity.id
_entity.type
_entity.pdbx_description
1 polymer ?
#
loop_
_entity_poly.entity_id
_entity_poly.type
_entity_poly.pdbx_seq_one_letter_code
_entity_poly.pdbx_strand_id
1 'polypeptide(L)' 'AIGSGVAPLVIFMGVGAMTDFGPLLANPRTLLLGAAAQFGIFATVLGALTLNYFGLISFTLPQAAAIGIIGGA' A
#
# COMPACT_ATOMS: atom_id res chain seq x y z
N ALA A 1 16.50 15.39 9.31
CA ALA A 1 15.19 14.78 9.67
C ALA A 1 14.16 14.94 8.56
N ILE A 2 13.88 16.16 8.06
CA ILE A 2 12.90 16.36 6.98
C ILE A 2 13.42 15.84 5.62
N GLY A 3 14.71 16.05 5.29
CA GLY A 3 15.29 15.60 4.02
C GLY A 3 15.50 14.08 3.87
N SER A 4 15.36 13.29 4.95
CA SER A 4 15.56 11.83 4.90
C SER A 4 14.27 11.04 4.71
N GLY A 5 13.09 11.70 4.66
CA GLY A 5 11.78 11.03 4.57
C GLY A 5 11.37 10.25 5.83
N VAL A 6 12.20 10.23 6.87
CA VAL A 6 11.95 9.46 8.10
C VAL A 6 10.85 10.08 8.97
N ALA A 7 10.70 11.40 8.95
CA ALA A 7 9.71 12.10 9.76
C ALA A 7 8.26 11.58 9.55
N PRO A 8 7.73 11.49 8.32
CA PRO A 8 6.40 10.93 8.10
C PRO A 8 6.27 9.46 8.52
N LEU A 9 7.32 8.63 8.35
CA LEU A 9 7.30 7.22 8.76
C LEU A 9 7.14 7.07 10.28
N VAL A 10 7.89 7.86 11.05
CA VAL A 10 7.81 7.84 12.53
C VAL A 10 6.45 8.33 13.01
N ILE A 11 5.88 9.35 12.37
CA ILE A 11 4.54 9.86 12.68
C ILE A 11 3.49 8.75 12.46
N PHE A 12 3.48 8.10 11.29
CA PHE A 12 2.50 7.05 11.01
C PHE A 12 2.68 5.82 11.89
N MET A 13 3.93 5.46 12.24
CA MET A 13 4.20 4.41 13.22
C MET A 13 3.63 4.74 14.60
N GLY A 14 3.80 5.99 15.06
CA GLY A 14 3.24 6.47 16.33
C GLY A 14 1.71 6.49 16.35
N VAL A 15 1.08 6.99 15.28
CA VAL A 15 -0.39 6.98 15.13
C VAL A 15 -0.95 5.56 15.12
N GLY A 16 -0.29 4.64 14.40
CA GLY A 16 -0.66 3.23 14.37
C GLY A 16 -0.55 2.57 15.75
N ALA A 17 0.49 2.89 16.52
CA ALA A 17 0.67 2.36 17.88
C ALA A 17 -0.41 2.84 18.88
N MET A 18 -1.01 4.01 18.65
CA MET A 18 -2.11 4.54 19.47
C MET A 18 -3.49 4.04 19.02
N THR A 19 -3.57 3.31 17.90
CA THR A 19 -4.85 2.79 17.38
C THR A 19 -5.32 1.61 18.24
N ASP A 20 -6.56 1.67 18.74
CA ASP A 20 -7.15 0.57 19.49
C ASP A 20 -7.51 -0.59 18.54
N PHE A 21 -6.84 -1.73 18.72
CA PHE A 21 -7.11 -2.96 17.97
C PHE A 21 -8.25 -3.81 18.56
N GLY A 22 -8.81 -3.44 19.71
CA GLY A 22 -9.92 -4.17 20.35
C GLY A 22 -11.08 -4.49 19.41
N PRO A 23 -11.62 -3.51 18.63
CA PRO A 23 -12.64 -3.77 17.62
C PRO A 23 -12.17 -4.67 16.46
N LEU A 24 -10.89 -4.61 16.10
CA LEU A 24 -10.27 -5.38 15.02
C LEU A 24 -10.05 -6.85 15.42
N LEU A 25 -9.69 -7.08 16.69
CA LEU A 25 -9.56 -8.41 17.29
C LEU A 25 -10.94 -9.05 17.57
N ALA A 26 -11.94 -8.24 17.95
CA ALA A 26 -13.30 -8.71 18.22
C ALA A 26 -14.08 -9.04 16.93
N ASN A 27 -13.80 -8.36 15.81
CA ASN A 27 -14.43 -8.63 14.51
C ASN A 27 -13.37 -8.74 13.40
N PRO A 28 -12.80 -9.93 13.17
CA PRO A 28 -11.65 -10.14 12.28
C PRO A 28 -11.92 -9.85 10.80
N ARG A 29 -13.19 -9.58 10.42
CA ARG A 29 -13.53 -9.15 9.05
C ARG A 29 -12.86 -7.84 8.66
N THR A 30 -12.62 -6.94 9.61
CA THR A 30 -11.93 -5.67 9.35
C THR A 30 -10.44 -5.86 9.08
N LEU A 31 -9.81 -6.86 9.72
CA LEU A 31 -8.44 -7.28 9.41
C LEU A 31 -8.33 -7.80 7.97
N LEU A 32 -9.31 -8.59 7.53
CA LEU A 32 -9.35 -9.11 6.15
C LEU A 32 -9.52 -7.99 5.11
N LEU A 33 -10.28 -6.94 5.42
CA LEU A 33 -10.38 -5.75 4.57
C LEU A 33 -9.03 -5.02 4.45
N GLY A 34 -8.28 -4.87 5.56
CA GLY A 34 -6.93 -4.32 5.51
C GLY A 34 -5.95 -5.19 4.72
N ALA A 35 -6.05 -6.51 4.82
CA ALA A 35 -5.27 -7.45 4.00
C ALA A 35 -5.63 -7.35 2.51
N ALA A 36 -6.92 -7.18 2.19
CA ALA A 36 -7.38 -6.97 0.81
C ALA A 36 -6.81 -5.69 0.21
N ALA A 37 -6.71 -4.61 0.98
CA ALA A 37 -6.06 -3.37 0.54
C ALA A 37 -4.58 -3.57 0.20
N GLN A 38 -3.82 -4.33 1.01
CA GLN A 38 -2.42 -4.64 0.67
C GLN A 38 -2.30 -5.50 -0.59
N PHE A 39 -3.21 -6.46 -0.77
CA PHE A 39 -3.25 -7.28 -1.98
C PHE A 39 -3.51 -6.43 -3.23
N GLY A 40 -4.43 -5.47 -3.16
CA GLY A 40 -4.73 -4.59 -4.29
C GLY A 40 -3.56 -3.68 -4.70
N ILE A 41 -2.78 -3.17 -3.74
CA ILE A 41 -1.55 -2.41 -4.02
C ILE A 41 -0.57 -3.27 -4.84
N PHE A 42 -0.31 -4.50 -4.40
CA PHE A 42 0.59 -5.40 -5.12
C PHE A 42 0.03 -5.82 -6.49
N ALA A 43 -1.27 -6.10 -6.57
CA ALA A 43 -1.92 -6.50 -7.82
C ALA A 43 -1.81 -5.42 -8.90
N THR A 44 -1.97 -4.14 -8.52
CA THR A 44 -1.85 -3.01 -9.46
C THR A 44 -0.41 -2.74 -9.89
N VAL A 45 0.58 -2.86 -8.99
CA VAL A 45 2.01 -2.77 -9.35
C VAL A 45 2.39 -3.91 -10.30
N LEU A 46 2.04 -5.15 -9.96
CA LEU A 46 2.32 -6.32 -10.80
C LEU A 46 1.59 -6.21 -12.15
N GLY A 47 0.36 -5.72 -12.16
CA GLY A 47 -0.39 -5.44 -13.39
C GLY A 47 0.29 -4.41 -14.29
N ALA A 48 0.81 -3.32 -13.73
CA ALA A 48 1.56 -2.32 -14.50
C ALA A 48 2.87 -2.89 -15.07
N LEU A 49 3.56 -3.74 -14.30
CA LEU A 49 4.79 -4.40 -14.75
C LEU A 49 4.53 -5.50 -15.79
N THR A 50 3.44 -6.24 -15.68
CA THR A 50 3.07 -7.24 -16.69
C THR A 50 2.65 -6.58 -18.01
N LEU A 51 1.92 -5.47 -17.96
CA LEU A 51 1.60 -4.66 -19.15
C LEU A 51 2.86 -4.14 -19.86
N ASN A 52 3.90 -3.79 -19.09
CA ASN A 52 5.20 -3.43 -19.62
C ASN A 52 5.89 -4.64 -20.27
N TYR A 53 5.88 -5.81 -19.62
CA TYR A 53 6.45 -7.05 -20.15
C TYR A 53 5.80 -7.50 -21.47
N PHE A 54 4.47 -7.38 -21.61
CA PHE A 54 3.75 -7.70 -22.83
C PHE A 54 3.84 -6.61 -23.92
N GLY A 55 4.56 -5.52 -23.67
CA GLY A 55 4.79 -4.44 -24.64
C GLY A 55 3.54 -3.63 -24.98
N LEU A 56 2.49 -3.71 -24.16
CA LEU A 56 1.24 -2.97 -24.38
C LEU A 56 1.38 -1.51 -23.93
N ILE A 57 1.90 -1.29 -22.73
CA ILE A 57 2.12 0.04 -22.17
C ILE A 57 3.41 0.04 -21.33
N SER A 58 4.33 0.94 -21.65
CA SER A 58 5.62 1.04 -20.99
C SER A 58 5.55 1.93 -19.74
N PHE A 59 5.41 1.31 -18.56
CA PHE A 59 5.57 2.00 -17.28
C PHE A 59 6.98 1.82 -16.71
N THR A 60 7.59 2.89 -16.22
CA THR A 60 8.81 2.80 -15.39
C THR A 60 8.47 2.27 -13.99
N LEU A 61 9.44 1.69 -13.28
CA LEU A 61 9.20 1.18 -11.91
C LEU A 61 8.63 2.26 -10.95
N PRO A 62 9.10 3.53 -10.95
CA PRO A 62 8.49 4.59 -10.17
C PRO A 62 7.03 4.90 -10.56
N GLN A 63 6.69 4.80 -11.85
CA GLN A 63 5.30 4.98 -12.30
C GLN A 63 4.41 3.79 -11.91
N ALA A 64 4.92 2.56 -12.02
CA ALA A 64 4.22 1.38 -11.54
C ALA A 64 3.96 1.46 -10.02
N ALA A 65 4.94 1.95 -9.25
CA ALA A 65 4.77 2.20 -7.82
C ALA A 65 3.72 3.28 -7.53
N ALA A 66 3.65 4.34 -8.33
CA ALA A 66 2.60 5.36 -8.23
C ALA A 66 1.20 4.80 -8.55
N ILE A 67 1.08 3.94 -9.56
CA ILE A 67 -0.16 3.22 -9.90
C ILE A 67 -0.58 2.28 -8.75
N GLY A 68 0.41 1.66 -8.10
CA GLY A 68 0.24 0.80 -6.93
C GLY A 68 -0.61 1.41 -5.82
N ILE A 69 -0.49 2.72 -5.59
CA ILE A 69 -1.22 3.42 -4.54
C ILE A 69 -2.74 3.36 -4.75
N ILE A 70 -3.21 3.26 -6.01
CA ILE A 70 -4.64 3.17 -6.34
C ILE A 70 -5.23 1.83 -5.87
N GLY A 71 -4.45 0.75 -5.92
CA GLY A 71 -4.93 -0.57 -5.54
C GLY A 71 -5.21 -0.73 -4.05
N GLY A 72 -4.74 0.18 -3.20
CA GLY A 72 -5.00 0.16 -1.76
C GLY A 72 -6.18 1.01 -1.31
N ALA A 73 -6.80 1.78 -2.22
CA ALA A 73 -7.95 2.65 -1.95
C ALA A 73 -9.28 1.90 -2.12
#